data_AF-A0A1F3E4I7-F1
#
_entry.id   AF-A0A1F3E4I7-F1
#
_cell.length_a   1.000
_cell.length_b   1.000
_cell.length_c   1.000
_cell.angle_alpha   90.00
_cell.angle_beta   90.00
_cell.angle_gamma   90.00
#
_symmetry.space_group_name_H-M   'P 1'
#
loop_
_entity.id
_entity.type
_entity.pdbx_description
1 polymer ?
#
loop_
_entity_poly.entity_id
_entity_poly.type
_entity_poly.pdbx_seq_one_letter_code
_entity_poly.pdbx_strand_id
1 'polypeptide(L)'
;MNELILPCKSYVKRYLINNYGNPVDFRKNRYFGNYFKMLLERKICQHNKRIHLKQYGKQIYKSEVIVFIDDDTFNRFGFDLTAQSVVDFNMFIEDYIKSQSRAIIFTANSFGQAWVDAIRNFQNAFGFSEDDFSTEAIRKDLQRNKEILEILEKSFGTNVPDFGTNVSNTV
;
A
#
# COMPACT_ATOMS: atom_id res chain seq x y z
N MET A 1 13.37 -15.47 -18.15
CA MET A 1 12.67 -14.36 -17.44
C MET A 1 11.74 -15.00 -16.44
N ASN A 2 11.97 -14.72 -15.16
CA ASN A 2 11.19 -15.32 -14.08
C ASN A 2 10.17 -14.29 -13.60
N GLU A 3 8.89 -14.68 -13.64
CA GLU A 3 7.77 -13.84 -13.22
C GLU A 3 7.11 -14.46 -12.00
N LEU A 4 6.86 -13.64 -10.98
CA LEU A 4 6.15 -14.05 -9.77
C LEU A 4 4.79 -13.36 -9.71
N ILE A 5 3.73 -14.14 -9.51
CA ILE A 5 2.38 -13.61 -9.32
C ILE A 5 2.17 -13.34 -7.83
N LEU A 6 1.96 -12.07 -7.48
CA LEU A 6 1.71 -11.59 -6.12
C LEU A 6 0.24 -11.17 -5.97
N PRO A 7 -0.55 -11.83 -5.11
CA PRO A 7 -1.89 -11.37 -4.77
C PRO A 7 -1.80 -10.15 -3.83
N CYS A 8 -2.59 -9.11 -4.12
CA CYS A 8 -2.54 -7.83 -3.41
C CYS A 8 -3.88 -7.09 -3.42
N LYS A 9 -3.98 -6.03 -2.60
CA LYS A 9 -5.14 -5.12 -2.60
C LYS A 9 -5.19 -4.30 -3.89
N SER A 10 -6.37 -3.88 -4.33
CA SER A 10 -6.56 -3.18 -5.62
C SER A 10 -5.78 -1.86 -5.71
N TYR A 11 -5.77 -1.04 -4.65
CA TYR A 11 -4.95 0.18 -4.65
C TYR A 11 -3.44 -0.10 -4.58
N VAL A 12 -3.00 -1.15 -3.87
CA VAL A 12 -1.58 -1.56 -3.89
C VAL A 12 -1.17 -1.97 -5.29
N LYS A 13 -2.02 -2.74 -5.98
CA LYS A 13 -1.82 -3.09 -7.40
C LYS A 13 -1.67 -1.86 -8.28
N ARG A 14 -2.61 -0.91 -8.18
CA ARG A 14 -2.59 0.31 -8.98
C ARG A 14 -1.33 1.12 -8.72
N TYR A 15 -0.96 1.28 -7.45
CA TYR A 15 0.26 1.96 -7.05
C TYR A 15 1.52 1.31 -7.62
N LEU A 16 1.62 -0.02 -7.55
CA LEU A 16 2.77 -0.74 -8.08
C LEU A 16 2.88 -0.62 -9.59
N ILE A 17 1.77 -0.77 -10.32
CA ILE A 17 1.74 -0.66 -11.78
C ILE A 17 2.11 0.75 -12.24
N ASN A 18 1.56 1.78 -11.60
CA ASN A 18 1.79 3.17 -12.01
C ASN A 18 3.24 3.61 -11.76
N ASN A 19 3.88 3.14 -10.69
CA ASN A 19 5.25 3.54 -10.34
C ASN A 19 6.34 2.65 -10.95
N TYR A 20 6.11 1.33 -11.00
CA TYR A 20 7.13 0.35 -11.38
C TYR A 20 6.87 -0.31 -12.72
N GLY A 21 5.69 -0.12 -13.32
CA GLY A 21 5.31 -0.72 -14.59
C GLY A 21 4.61 -2.07 -14.43
N ASN A 22 4.33 -2.70 -15.57
CA ASN A 22 3.74 -4.04 -15.64
C ASN A 22 4.51 -4.84 -16.72
N PRO A 23 5.38 -5.80 -16.35
CA PRO A 23 5.62 -6.33 -15.01
C PRO A 23 6.30 -5.34 -14.06
N VAL A 24 6.05 -5.49 -12.76
CA VAL A 24 6.59 -4.63 -11.70
C VAL A 24 8.08 -4.89 -11.53
N ASP A 25 8.89 -3.87 -11.79
CA ASP A 25 10.34 -3.92 -11.61
C ASP A 25 10.78 -3.07 -10.40
N PHE A 26 11.24 -3.76 -9.35
CA PHE A 26 11.73 -3.12 -8.11
C PHE A 26 13.17 -2.59 -8.21
N ARG A 27 13.87 -2.76 -9.33
CA ARG A 27 15.24 -2.21 -9.51
C ARG A 27 15.29 -0.70 -9.33
N LYS A 28 14.20 0.00 -9.67
CA LYS A 28 14.08 1.46 -9.51
C LYS A 28 14.09 1.91 -8.04
N ASN A 29 13.64 1.06 -7.11
CA ASN A 29 13.56 1.41 -5.70
C ASN A 29 14.25 0.35 -4.83
N ARG A 30 15.45 0.68 -4.38
CA ARG A 30 16.28 -0.19 -3.54
C ARG A 30 15.60 -0.56 -2.21
N TYR A 31 14.77 0.32 -1.65
CA TYR A 31 14.10 0.05 -0.37
C TYR A 31 13.03 -1.04 -0.52
N PHE A 32 12.10 -0.90 -1.46
CA PHE A 32 11.11 -1.94 -1.74
C PHE A 32 11.77 -3.22 -2.27
N GLY A 33 12.77 -3.08 -3.14
CA GLY A 33 13.49 -4.22 -3.69
C GLY A 33 14.23 -5.03 -2.62
N ASN A 34 14.88 -4.37 -1.65
CA ASN A 34 15.55 -5.07 -0.55
C ASN A 34 14.56 -5.75 0.38
N TYR A 35 13.48 -5.07 0.76
CA TYR A 35 12.45 -5.67 1.60
C TYR A 35 11.80 -6.88 0.92
N PHE A 36 11.48 -6.76 -0.37
CA PHE A 36 10.97 -7.87 -1.17
C PHE A 36 11.95 -9.04 -1.23
N LYS A 37 13.25 -8.78 -1.42
CA LYS A 37 14.30 -9.82 -1.40
C LYS A 37 14.43 -10.52 -0.06
N MET A 38 14.23 -9.82 1.06
CA MET A 38 14.24 -10.43 2.40
C MET A 38 13.06 -11.38 2.61
N LEU A 39 11.96 -11.17 1.90
CA LEU A 39 10.76 -11.99 1.99
C LEU A 39 10.80 -13.22 1.06
N LEU A 40 11.67 -13.22 0.05
CA LEU A 40 11.84 -14.35 -0.87
C LEU A 40 12.48 -15.52 -0.13
N GLU A 41 11.89 -16.70 -0.30
CA GLU A 41 12.43 -17.94 0.23
C GLU A 41 12.92 -18.86 -0.90
N ARG A 42 14.07 -19.52 -0.63
CA ARG A 42 14.55 -20.65 -1.43
C ARG A 42 13.76 -21.88 -0.99
N LYS A 43 13.13 -22.59 -1.93
CA LYS A 43 12.26 -23.78 -1.73
C LYS A 43 12.81 -24.97 -0.92
N ILE A 44 13.95 -24.84 -0.24
CA ILE A 44 14.62 -25.93 0.47
C ILE A 44 14.00 -26.21 1.86
N CYS A 45 13.15 -25.32 2.40
CA CYS A 45 12.51 -25.55 3.69
C CYS A 45 11.25 -26.43 3.57
N GLN A 46 11.44 -27.76 3.43
CA GLN A 46 10.39 -28.79 3.45
C GLN A 46 9.57 -28.85 4.76
N HIS A 47 9.79 -27.95 5.74
CA HIS A 47 9.21 -28.06 7.08
C HIS A 47 8.02 -27.11 7.34
N ASN A 48 7.83 -26.08 6.53
CA ASN A 48 6.61 -25.25 6.62
C ASN A 48 5.48 -25.94 5.84
N LYS A 49 4.79 -26.81 6.56
CA LYS A 49 3.55 -27.49 6.19
C LYS A 49 2.66 -26.63 5.29
N ARG A 50 2.48 -27.10 4.05
CA ARG A 50 1.27 -27.02 3.20
C ARG A 50 0.25 -25.95 3.62
N ILE A 51 0.57 -24.68 3.42
CA ILE A 51 -0.48 -23.69 3.12
C ILE A 51 -0.36 -23.47 1.62
N HIS A 52 -1.18 -24.20 0.86
CA HIS A 52 -1.26 -24.04 -0.59
C HIS A 52 -1.52 -22.55 -0.91
N LEU A 53 -0.51 -21.86 -1.43
CA LEU A 53 -0.55 -20.46 -1.88
C LEU A 53 -1.81 -20.16 -2.73
N LYS A 54 -2.24 -21.15 -3.52
CA LYS A 54 -3.41 -21.07 -4.41
C LYS A 54 -4.77 -21.00 -3.68
N GLN A 55 -4.86 -21.41 -2.40
CA GLN A 55 -6.13 -21.47 -1.66
C GLN A 55 -6.32 -20.29 -0.71
N TYR A 56 -5.30 -19.91 0.09
CA TYR A 56 -5.44 -18.82 1.07
C TYR A 56 -5.23 -17.41 0.48
N GLY A 57 -4.26 -17.22 -0.44
CA GLY A 57 -4.01 -15.90 -1.04
C GLY A 57 -5.13 -15.42 -1.96
N LYS A 58 -5.73 -16.34 -2.73
CA LYS A 58 -6.90 -16.08 -3.58
C LYS A 58 -8.20 -15.81 -2.80
N GLN A 59 -8.28 -16.27 -1.54
CA GLN A 59 -9.45 -16.04 -0.70
C GLN A 59 -9.46 -14.64 -0.07
N ILE A 60 -8.28 -14.05 0.15
CA ILE A 60 -8.15 -12.76 0.84
C ILE A 60 -8.06 -11.59 -0.15
N TYR A 61 -7.32 -11.76 -1.25
CA TYR A 61 -7.08 -10.68 -2.21
C TYR A 61 -7.70 -11.01 -3.58
N LYS A 62 -8.52 -10.10 -4.11
CA LYS A 62 -9.16 -10.23 -5.42
C LYS A 62 -8.24 -9.85 -6.60
N SER A 63 -7.17 -9.11 -6.32
CA SER A 63 -6.30 -8.52 -7.32
C SER A 63 -4.91 -9.18 -7.28
N GLU A 64 -4.30 -9.37 -8.45
CA GLU A 64 -2.97 -9.96 -8.61
C GLU A 64 -2.08 -9.04 -9.46
N VAL A 65 -0.76 -9.05 -9.17
CA VAL A 65 0.29 -8.28 -9.84
C VAL A 65 1.43 -9.23 -10.25
N ILE A 66 2.01 -8.98 -11.43
CA ILE A 66 3.17 -9.72 -11.92
C ILE A 66 4.43 -8.94 -11.55
N VAL A 67 5.34 -9.57 -10.81
CA VAL A 67 6.63 -9.01 -10.39
C VAL A 67 7.74 -9.65 -11.21
N PHE A 68 8.63 -8.82 -11.74
CA PHE A 68 9.83 -9.25 -12.43
C PHE A 68 10.92 -9.64 -11.43
N ILE A 69 11.52 -10.83 -11.61
CA ILE A 69 12.65 -11.30 -10.83
C ILE A 69 13.85 -11.51 -11.74
N ASP A 70 14.95 -10.87 -11.38
CA ASP A 70 16.24 -11.04 -12.04
C ASP A 70 16.88 -12.40 -11.75
N ASP A 71 17.69 -12.91 -12.67
CA ASP A 71 18.35 -14.21 -12.53
C ASP A 71 19.31 -14.27 -11.34
N ASP A 72 20.02 -13.18 -11.01
CA ASP A 72 20.88 -13.14 -9.81
C ASP A 72 20.05 -13.20 -8.53
N THR A 73 18.91 -12.51 -8.52
CA THR A 73 18.00 -12.51 -7.37
C THR A 73 17.35 -13.89 -7.19
N PHE A 74 16.93 -14.52 -8.30
CA PHE A 74 16.39 -15.86 -8.32
C PHE A 74 17.37 -16.89 -7.75
N ASN A 75 18.64 -16.83 -8.18
CA ASN A 75 19.66 -17.78 -7.75
C ASN A 75 20.07 -17.62 -6.29
N ARG A 76 20.08 -16.39 -5.76
CA ARG A 76 20.50 -16.10 -4.38
C ARG A 76 19.38 -16.27 -3.35
N PHE A 77 18.21 -15.67 -3.60
CA PHE A 77 17.14 -15.55 -2.62
C PHE A 77 15.99 -16.53 -2.85
N GLY A 78 15.82 -17.01 -4.09
CA GLY A 78 14.74 -17.91 -4.48
C GLY A 78 13.63 -17.20 -5.27
N PHE A 79 12.48 -17.86 -5.36
CA PHE A 79 11.37 -17.45 -6.22
C PHE A 79 9.99 -17.72 -5.64
N ASP A 80 9.91 -18.06 -4.36
CA ASP A 80 8.64 -18.33 -3.68
C ASP A 80 8.46 -17.36 -2.51
N LEU A 81 7.20 -17.11 -2.16
CA LEU A 81 6.81 -16.29 -1.01
C LEU A 81 5.89 -17.10 -0.12
N THR A 82 6.08 -17.02 1.20
CA THR A 82 5.10 -17.62 2.13
C THR A 82 3.82 -16.81 2.17
N ALA A 83 2.71 -17.42 2.63
CA ALA A 83 1.45 -16.70 2.82
C ALA A 83 1.61 -15.49 3.76
N GLN A 84 2.42 -15.63 4.81
CA GLN A 84 2.74 -14.54 5.74
C GLN A 84 3.53 -13.44 5.04
N SER A 85 4.58 -13.80 4.28
CA SER A 85 5.40 -12.85 3.53
C SER A 85 4.57 -12.01 2.54
N VAL A 86 3.57 -12.62 1.90
CA VAL A 86 2.64 -11.89 1.02
C VAL A 86 1.81 -10.86 1.80
N VAL A 87 1.30 -11.22 2.97
CA VAL A 87 0.53 -10.31 3.83
C VAL A 87 1.42 -9.17 4.33
N ASP A 88 2.61 -9.50 4.84
CA ASP A 88 3.58 -8.52 5.36
C ASP A 88 3.99 -7.53 4.27
N PHE A 89 4.25 -8.01 3.06
CA PHE A 89 4.56 -7.13 1.93
C PHE A 89 3.40 -6.20 1.57
N ASN A 90 2.17 -6.73 1.55
CA ASN A 90 0.99 -5.91 1.28
C ASN A 90 0.78 -4.84 2.35
N MET A 91 0.94 -5.18 3.64
CA MET A 91 0.85 -4.24 4.75
C MET A 91 1.91 -3.14 4.64
N PHE A 92 3.14 -3.53 4.33
CA PHE A 92 4.25 -2.58 4.15
C PHE A 92 3.99 -1.56 3.04
N ILE A 93 3.53 -2.00 1.88
CA ILE A 93 3.19 -1.07 0.78
C ILE A 93 1.96 -0.24 1.13
N GLU A 94 0.96 -0.82 1.78
CA GLU A 94 -0.23 -0.10 2.23
C GLU A 94 0.12 1.02 3.23
N ASP A 95 0.97 0.75 4.20
CA ASP A 95 1.42 1.74 5.18
C ASP A 95 2.23 2.86 4.52
N TYR A 96 3.05 2.51 3.52
CA TYR A 96 3.74 3.50 2.70
C TYR A 96 2.74 4.40 1.94
N ILE A 97 1.75 3.82 1.26
CA ILE A 97 0.74 4.60 0.51
C ILE A 97 -0.07 5.50 1.45
N LYS A 98 -0.48 4.98 2.61
CA LYS A 98 -1.24 5.74 3.61
C LYS A 98 -0.42 6.86 4.26
N SER A 99 0.86 6.62 4.56
CA SER A 99 1.72 7.67 5.10
C SER A 99 1.90 8.82 4.08
N GLN A 100 2.08 8.49 2.80
CA GLN A 100 2.14 9.48 1.72
C GLN A 100 0.81 10.23 1.55
N SER A 101 -0.33 9.53 1.61
CA SER A 101 -1.64 10.17 1.48
C SER A 101 -1.86 11.18 2.61
N ARG A 102 -1.58 10.80 3.86
CA ARG A 102 -1.68 11.69 5.03
C ARG A 102 -0.81 12.92 4.86
N ALA A 103 0.45 12.76 4.46
CA ALA A 103 1.37 13.87 4.26
C ALA A 103 0.87 14.84 3.16
N ILE A 104 0.51 14.33 1.98
CA ILE A 104 0.09 15.16 0.85
C ILE A 104 -1.22 15.89 1.16
N ILE A 105 -2.20 15.19 1.72
CA ILE A 105 -3.51 15.78 2.03
C ILE A 105 -3.37 16.83 3.15
N PHE A 106 -2.56 16.53 4.17
CA PHE A 106 -2.28 17.50 5.24
C PHE A 106 -1.61 18.75 4.68
N THR A 107 -0.56 18.60 3.87
CA THR A 107 0.13 19.72 3.23
C THR A 107 -0.81 20.55 2.35
N ALA A 108 -1.64 19.91 1.53
CA ALA A 108 -2.61 20.61 0.69
C ALA A 108 -3.63 21.41 1.54
N ASN A 109 -4.10 20.85 2.65
CA ASN A 109 -4.97 21.55 3.58
C ASN A 109 -4.26 22.71 4.30
N SER A 110 -2.99 22.54 4.67
CA SER A 110 -2.16 23.62 5.23
C SER A 110 -2.02 24.81 4.28
N PHE A 111 -2.06 24.58 2.96
CA PHE A 111 -2.09 25.63 1.94
C PHE A 111 -3.50 26.19 1.65
N GLY A 112 -4.51 25.82 2.45
CA GLY A 112 -5.88 26.34 2.36
C GLY A 112 -6.82 25.57 1.43
N GLN A 113 -6.41 24.39 0.93
CA GLN A 113 -7.27 23.56 0.10
C GLN A 113 -8.28 22.77 0.95
N ALA A 114 -9.54 22.68 0.52
CA ALA A 114 -10.53 21.84 1.19
C ALA A 114 -10.12 20.35 1.14
N TRP A 115 -10.37 19.62 2.24
CA TRP A 115 -9.99 18.20 2.38
C TRP A 115 -10.50 17.30 1.26
N VAL A 116 -11.74 17.51 0.80
CA VAL A 116 -12.34 16.72 -0.28
C VAL A 116 -11.56 16.91 -1.57
N ASP A 117 -11.16 18.14 -1.88
CA ASP A 117 -10.38 18.44 -3.07
C ASP A 117 -8.93 17.96 -2.92
N ALA A 118 -8.36 18.03 -1.72
CA ALA A 118 -7.03 17.50 -1.44
C ALA A 118 -6.97 15.97 -1.61
N ILE A 119 -8.01 15.25 -1.16
CA ILE A 119 -8.14 13.80 -1.37
C ILE A 119 -8.27 13.48 -2.86
N ARG A 120 -9.11 14.22 -3.60
CA ARG A 120 -9.26 14.04 -5.05
C ARG A 120 -7.96 14.32 -5.79
N ASN A 121 -7.22 15.35 -5.40
CA ASN A 121 -5.91 15.66 -5.98
C ASN A 121 -4.91 14.53 -5.73
N PHE A 122 -4.90 13.96 -4.53
CA PHE A 122 -4.08 12.78 -4.24
C PHE A 122 -4.49 11.58 -5.11
N GLN A 123 -5.79 11.26 -5.20
CA GLN A 123 -6.27 10.17 -6.04
C GLN A 123 -5.86 10.37 -7.51
N ASN A 124 -6.03 11.59 -8.04
CA ASN A 124 -5.64 11.94 -9.41
C ASN A 124 -4.13 11.85 -9.62
N ALA A 125 -3.32 12.32 -8.67
CA ALA A 125 -1.86 12.31 -8.77
C ALA A 125 -1.30 10.88 -8.83
N PHE A 126 -1.89 9.94 -8.09
CA PHE A 126 -1.46 8.54 -8.08
C PHE A 126 -2.25 7.64 -9.05
N GLY A 127 -3.24 8.18 -9.76
CA GLY A 127 -4.09 7.44 -10.68
C GLY A 127 -4.98 6.40 -10.00
N PHE A 128 -5.46 6.69 -8.78
CA PHE A 128 -6.42 5.86 -8.08
C PHE A 128 -7.85 6.17 -8.54
N SER A 129 -8.62 5.13 -8.84
CA SER A 129 -10.07 5.23 -9.01
C SER A 129 -10.79 5.12 -7.66
N GLU A 130 -12.05 5.56 -7.60
CA GLU A 130 -12.87 5.45 -6.40
C GLU A 130 -13.11 3.98 -5.99
N ASP A 131 -13.07 3.06 -6.95
CA ASP A 131 -13.16 1.61 -6.71
C ASP A 131 -11.88 1.02 -6.12
N ASP A 132 -10.72 1.63 -6.43
CA ASP A 132 -9.42 1.17 -5.94
C ASP A 132 -9.17 1.69 -4.52
N PHE A 133 -9.33 3.00 -4.31
CA PHE A 133 -9.14 3.65 -3.01
C PHE A 133 -10.16 4.78 -2.80
N SER A 134 -11.27 4.46 -2.14
CA SER A 134 -12.38 5.39 -1.99
C SER A 134 -12.05 6.59 -1.09
N THR A 135 -12.68 7.72 -1.41
CA THR A 135 -12.57 8.98 -0.66
C THR A 135 -12.96 8.77 0.81
N GLU A 136 -14.01 7.98 1.05
CA GLU A 136 -14.48 7.64 2.40
C GLU A 136 -13.48 6.77 3.17
N ALA A 137 -12.79 5.84 2.49
CA ALA A 137 -11.75 5.03 3.13
C ALA A 137 -10.56 5.91 3.57
N ILE A 138 -10.15 6.85 2.72
CA ILE A 138 -9.09 7.83 3.04
C ILE A 138 -9.51 8.72 4.21
N ARG A 139 -10.74 9.24 4.19
CA ARG A 139 -11.28 10.08 5.27
C ARG A 139 -11.31 9.35 6.61
N LYS A 140 -11.76 8.09 6.63
CA LYS A 140 -11.75 7.26 7.84
C LYS A 140 -10.35 6.99 8.36
N ASP A 141 -9.38 6.77 7.47
CA ASP A 141 -7.97 6.60 7.85
C ASP A 141 -7.41 7.88 8.51
N LEU A 142 -7.69 9.05 7.93
CA LEU A 142 -7.31 10.34 8.51
C LEU A 142 -7.93 10.57 9.89
N GLN A 143 -9.23 10.25 10.04
CA GLN A 143 -9.93 10.36 11.33
C GLN A 143 -9.37 9.43 12.40
N ARG A 144 -8.91 8.23 12.04
CA ARG A 144 -8.29 7.28 12.98
C ARG A 144 -6.89 7.72 13.42
N ASN A 145 -6.21 8.51 12.60
CA ASN A 145 -4.83 8.93 12.83
C ASN A 145 -4.74 10.43 13.17
N LYS A 146 -5.77 11.00 13.81
CA LYS A 146 -5.81 12.40 14.24
C LYS A 146 -4.60 12.79 15.08
N GLU A 147 -4.17 11.92 15.99
CA GLU A 147 -2.98 12.15 16.84
C GLU A 147 -1.70 12.39 16.01
N ILE A 148 -1.54 11.67 14.90
CA ILE A 148 -0.39 11.85 13.99
C ILE A 148 -0.50 13.20 13.26
N LEU A 149 -1.72 13.61 12.90
CA LEU A 149 -1.96 14.91 12.28
C LEU A 149 -1.67 16.05 13.26
N GLU A 150 -2.01 15.90 14.55
CA GLU A 150 -1.68 16.88 15.61
C GLU A 150 -0.16 17.00 15.85
N ILE A 151 0.61 15.91 15.69
CA ILE A 151 2.07 15.97 15.76
C ILE A 151 2.65 16.74 14.57
N LEU A 152 2.15 16.46 13.36
CA LEU A 152 2.53 17.20 12.16
C LEU A 152 2.16 18.68 12.28
N GLU A 153 0.98 18.97 12.82
CA GLU A 153 0.51 20.32 13.12
C GLU A 153 1.46 21.09 14.02
N LYS A 154 1.88 20.50 15.15
CA LYS A 154 2.86 21.13 16.06
C LYS A 154 4.21 21.40 15.39
N SER A 155 4.56 20.61 14.37
CA SER A 155 5.82 20.75 13.63
C SER A 155 5.73 21.81 12.53
N PHE A 156 4.54 22.07 11.98
CA PHE A 156 4.32 22.94 10.82
C PHE A 156 3.46 24.20 11.09
N GLY A 157 2.89 24.35 12.30
CA GLY A 157 2.19 25.56 12.75
C GLY A 157 0.82 25.82 12.12
N THR A 158 0.05 24.78 11.78
CA THR A 158 -1.27 24.90 11.12
C THR A 158 -2.42 24.44 12.03
N ASN A 159 -3.69 24.46 11.58
CA ASN A 159 -4.84 23.97 12.36
C ASN A 159 -5.33 22.60 11.84
N VAL A 160 -5.53 21.61 12.72
CA VAL A 160 -6.21 20.34 12.39
C VAL A 160 -7.70 20.61 12.14
N PRO A 161 -8.27 20.13 11.02
CA PRO A 161 -9.70 20.28 10.76
C PRO A 161 -10.54 19.51 11.78
N ASP A 162 -11.68 20.07 12.14
CA ASP A 162 -12.74 19.27 12.76
C ASP A 162 -13.35 18.35 11.70
N PHE A 163 -12.93 17.09 11.73
CA PHE A 163 -13.55 16.05 10.92
C PHE A 163 -14.91 15.70 11.54
N GLY A 164 -15.89 16.58 11.32
CA GLY A 164 -17.22 16.54 11.92
C GLY A 164 -17.72 15.11 12.11
N THR A 165 -17.95 14.75 13.36
CA THR A 165 -18.64 13.54 13.75
C THR A 165 -20.07 13.67 13.23
N ASN A 166 -20.43 12.93 12.19
CA ASN A 166 -21.83 12.58 11.98
C ASN A 166 -22.24 11.64 13.11
N VAL A 167 -22.52 12.21 14.27
CA VAL A 167 -23.36 11.58 15.29
C VAL A 167 -24.77 11.66 14.74
N SER A 168 -25.15 10.71 13.89
CA SER A 168 -26.57 10.43 13.65
C SER A 168 -27.13 9.74 14.90
N ASN A 169 -27.40 10.56 15.93
CA ASN A 169 -28.35 10.27 16.99
C ASN A 169 -29.58 11.15 16.76
N THR A 170 -30.70 10.49 16.45
CA THR A 170 -32.14 10.85 16.48
C THR A 170 -32.79 10.27 15.21
N VAL A 171 -33.77 9.36 15.28
CA VAL A 171 -34.83 9.10 16.27
C VAL A 171 -34.96 7.61 16.54
#